data_AF-A0A5N7CW59-F1
#
_entry.id   AF-A0A5N7CW59-F1
#
_cell.length_a   1.000
_cell.length_b   1.000
_cell.length_c   1.000
_cell.angle_alpha   90.00
_cell.angle_beta   90.00
_cell.angle_gamma   90.00
#
_symmetry.space_group_name_H-M   'P 1'
#
loop_
_entity.id
_entity.type
_entity.pdbx_description
1 polymer ?
#
loop_
_entity_poly.entity_id
_entity_poly.type
_entity_poly.pdbx_seq_one_letter_code
_entity_poly.pdbx_strand_id
1 'polypeptide(L)'
;MHMRFLFLLAILVRGGLSKRDCDEKGMRCHWEGTSPICGSTDKSLGDTEVRDDGTYVLQEWSKDYNRLTLWNKNLVGYDCIRQGAYGESCYLGGYKRLWCKVKDPNPEASNDSEPLTGKPKAYTGWAFDGSDQALDLDDQCKSLPSFLSRNVGSIDIPCSLHNRTHSAICSLYSDSKCATEIITYDRSHYSLFANKQGERYGDIGSRVASIKCQVRANTDLWTSHVRSVDHPSNESVGQCPNEKCSSFCTGEPQSGGLYCSDYATCKRALSLGDACTKQQECGVNVCQNNTCQQASSSLGWYGYK
;
A
#
# COMPACT_ATOMS: atom_id res chain seq x y z
N MET A 1 -44.11 56.45 -6.42
CA MET A 1 -42.79 56.40 -7.08
C MET A 1 -42.32 54.95 -7.04
N HIS A 2 -42.16 54.26 -8.18
CA HIS A 2 -41.83 52.83 -8.21
C HIS A 2 -40.34 52.61 -8.48
N MET A 3 -39.60 52.13 -7.47
CA MET A 3 -38.20 51.74 -7.63
C MET A 3 -38.14 50.32 -8.21
N ARG A 4 -37.81 50.19 -9.50
CA ARG A 4 -37.74 48.91 -10.20
C ARG A 4 -36.51 48.12 -9.75
N PHE A 5 -36.71 46.92 -9.22
CA PHE A 5 -35.64 45.95 -9.00
C PHE A 5 -35.01 45.55 -10.34
N LEU A 6 -33.76 45.95 -10.56
CA LEU A 6 -32.94 45.40 -11.63
C LEU A 6 -32.31 44.08 -11.16
N PHE A 7 -33.03 42.98 -11.39
CA PHE A 7 -32.43 41.65 -11.35
C PHE A 7 -31.41 41.55 -12.49
N LEU A 8 -30.12 41.68 -12.16
CA LEU A 8 -29.04 41.38 -13.10
C LEU A 8 -29.04 39.88 -13.39
N LEU A 9 -29.45 39.53 -14.61
CA LEU A 9 -29.53 38.16 -15.07
C LEU A 9 -28.11 37.57 -15.18
N ALA A 10 -27.71 36.74 -14.21
CA ALA A 10 -26.44 36.04 -14.26
C ALA A 10 -26.47 35.00 -15.39
N ILE A 11 -25.92 35.37 -16.55
CA ILE A 11 -25.80 34.46 -17.70
C ILE A 11 -24.78 33.38 -17.33
N LEU A 12 -25.27 32.25 -16.83
CA LEU A 12 -24.49 31.03 -16.68
C LEU A 12 -24.18 30.44 -18.06
N VAL A 13 -23.20 31.06 -18.74
CA VAL A 13 -22.52 30.45 -19.87
C VAL A 13 -21.86 29.18 -19.34
N ARG A 14 -22.53 28.03 -19.51
CA ARG A 14 -21.94 26.70 -19.33
C ARG A 14 -20.96 26.45 -20.47
N GLY A 15 -19.86 27.20 -20.46
CA GLY A 15 -18.73 27.05 -21.35
C GLY A 15 -18.08 25.70 -21.08
N GLY A 16 -18.52 24.69 -21.83
CA GLY A 16 -18.03 23.32 -21.75
C GLY A 16 -16.61 23.20 -22.28
N LEU A 17 -15.64 23.76 -21.54
CA LEU A 17 -14.25 23.35 -21.65
C LEU A 17 -14.23 21.84 -21.41
N SER A 18 -13.87 21.09 -22.46
CA SER A 18 -13.89 19.64 -22.45
C SER A 18 -13.10 19.11 -21.26
N LYS A 19 -13.83 18.57 -20.28
CA LYS A 19 -13.30 17.89 -19.11
C LYS A 19 -12.59 16.64 -19.62
N ARG A 20 -11.29 16.73 -19.89
CA ARG A 20 -10.51 15.58 -20.34
C ARG A 20 -10.34 14.64 -19.17
N ASP A 21 -10.94 13.47 -19.32
CA ASP A 21 -10.66 12.36 -18.43
C ASP A 21 -9.18 11.94 -18.57
N CYS A 22 -8.69 11.28 -17.54
CA CYS A 22 -7.34 10.79 -17.38
C CYS A 22 -7.36 9.45 -16.64
N ASP A 23 -6.35 8.62 -16.84
CA ASP A 23 -6.27 7.32 -16.16
C ASP A 23 -5.38 7.41 -14.91
N GLU A 24 -5.98 7.19 -13.74
CA GLU A 24 -5.30 7.13 -12.46
C GLU A 24 -5.39 5.70 -11.93
N LYS A 25 -4.26 5.01 -11.79
CA LYS A 25 -4.20 3.65 -11.20
C LYS A 25 -5.14 2.64 -11.89
N GLY A 26 -5.44 2.87 -13.18
CA GLY A 26 -6.37 2.05 -13.99
C GLY A 26 -7.85 2.39 -13.84
N MET A 27 -8.21 3.47 -13.15
CA MET A 27 -9.55 4.07 -13.11
C MET A 27 -9.62 5.27 -14.06
N ARG A 28 -10.78 5.49 -14.69
CA ARG A 28 -11.04 6.69 -15.50
C ARG A 28 -11.49 7.83 -14.59
N CYS A 29 -10.76 8.94 -14.60
CA CYS A 29 -10.89 10.01 -13.62
C CYS A 29 -10.97 11.39 -14.27
N HIS A 30 -11.49 12.37 -13.53
CA HIS A 30 -11.55 13.76 -13.97
C HIS A 30 -11.33 14.75 -12.82
N TRP A 31 -10.88 15.95 -13.16
CA TRP A 31 -10.79 17.06 -12.21
C TRP A 31 -12.07 17.90 -12.21
N GLU A 32 -12.50 18.32 -11.03
CA GLU A 32 -13.65 19.21 -10.82
C GLU A 32 -13.23 20.48 -10.09
N GLY A 33 -13.45 21.63 -10.74
CA GLY A 33 -12.99 22.94 -10.29
C GLY A 33 -12.44 23.73 -11.47
N THR A 34 -13.24 24.68 -11.96
CA THR A 34 -12.92 25.50 -13.14
C THR A 34 -12.15 26.74 -12.71
N SER A 35 -10.96 26.97 -13.30
CA SER A 35 -10.23 28.24 -13.10
C SER A 35 -11.08 29.39 -13.68
N PRO A 36 -11.19 30.57 -13.03
CA PRO A 36 -10.36 31.03 -11.91
C PRO A 36 -10.88 30.72 -10.49
N ILE A 37 -12.18 30.47 -10.34
CA ILE A 37 -12.84 30.20 -9.04
C ILE A 37 -13.16 28.71 -8.93
N CYS A 38 -12.31 27.98 -8.21
CA CYS A 38 -12.58 26.58 -7.93
C CYS A 38 -13.50 26.43 -6.71
N GLY A 39 -14.27 25.35 -6.67
CA GLY A 39 -15.20 25.08 -5.56
C GLY A 39 -14.53 24.48 -4.32
N SER A 40 -15.34 24.17 -3.33
CA SER A 40 -15.04 23.35 -2.16
C SER A 40 -15.81 22.03 -2.20
N THR A 41 -15.58 21.16 -1.22
CA THR A 41 -16.49 20.08 -0.82
C THR A 41 -16.39 19.90 0.70
N ASP A 42 -17.43 19.29 1.28
CA ASP A 42 -17.53 18.71 2.62
C ASP A 42 -17.03 17.26 2.68
N LYS A 43 -16.93 16.60 1.52
CA LYS A 43 -16.45 15.22 1.36
C LYS A 43 -14.98 15.06 1.78
N SER A 44 -14.63 13.87 2.25
CA SER A 44 -13.27 13.43 2.56
C SER A 44 -12.63 12.63 1.41
N LEU A 45 -11.31 12.50 1.40
CA LEU A 45 -10.63 11.56 0.49
C LEU A 45 -11.09 10.14 0.79
N GLY A 46 -11.47 9.38 -0.24
CA GLY A 46 -12.08 8.06 -0.13
C GLY A 46 -13.62 8.07 -0.11
N ASP A 47 -14.28 9.22 0.08
CA ASP A 47 -15.73 9.30 -0.01
C ASP A 47 -16.24 8.99 -1.43
N THR A 48 -17.42 8.38 -1.50
CA THR A 48 -18.09 8.06 -2.77
C THR A 48 -19.29 8.97 -3.06
N GLU A 49 -19.62 9.04 -4.34
CA GLU A 49 -20.80 9.70 -4.89
C GLU A 49 -21.35 8.86 -6.04
N VAL A 50 -22.66 8.57 -6.02
CA VAL A 50 -23.35 7.89 -7.13
C VAL A 50 -23.87 8.96 -8.09
N ARG A 51 -23.57 8.80 -9.38
CA ARG A 51 -23.93 9.71 -10.47
C ARG A 51 -24.65 8.93 -11.58
N ASP A 52 -25.30 9.65 -12.50
CA ASP A 52 -26.11 9.06 -13.59
C ASP A 52 -25.37 8.03 -14.45
N ASP A 53 -24.03 8.16 -14.56
CA ASP A 53 -23.17 7.27 -15.33
C ASP A 53 -22.37 6.26 -14.49
N GLY A 54 -22.46 6.28 -13.15
CA GLY A 54 -21.90 5.26 -12.25
C GLY A 54 -21.42 5.81 -10.89
N THR A 55 -20.69 4.98 -10.13
CA THR A 55 -20.13 5.39 -8.82
C THR A 55 -18.75 6.02 -8.98
N TYR A 56 -18.51 7.14 -8.28
CA TYR A 56 -17.24 7.86 -8.24
C TYR A 56 -16.67 7.87 -6.82
N VAL A 57 -15.33 7.90 -6.71
CA VAL A 57 -14.59 8.05 -5.45
C VAL A 57 -13.65 9.26 -5.53
N LEU A 58 -13.61 10.06 -4.46
CA LEU A 58 -12.74 11.23 -4.34
C LEU A 58 -11.31 10.77 -3.99
N GLN A 59 -10.41 10.70 -4.98
CA GLN A 59 -9.06 10.18 -4.80
C GLN A 59 -8.07 11.22 -4.23
N GLU A 60 -8.15 12.48 -4.66
CA GLU A 60 -7.21 13.54 -4.27
C GLU A 60 -7.80 14.93 -4.52
N TRP A 61 -7.20 15.99 -3.95
CA TRP A 61 -7.56 17.37 -4.22
C TRP A 61 -6.34 18.30 -4.33
N SER A 62 -6.54 19.49 -4.92
CA SER A 62 -5.52 20.55 -4.96
C SER A 62 -5.63 21.52 -3.77
N LYS A 63 -6.15 21.07 -2.63
CA LYS A 63 -6.41 21.89 -1.43
C LYS A 63 -5.12 22.18 -0.67
N ASP A 64 -4.39 21.12 -0.36
CA ASP A 64 -3.18 21.17 0.49
C ASP A 64 -1.89 21.21 -0.35
N TYR A 65 -1.99 20.86 -1.65
CA TYR A 65 -0.88 20.76 -2.59
C TYR A 65 -1.21 21.36 -3.96
N ASN A 66 -0.24 22.04 -4.57
CA ASN A 66 -0.35 22.49 -5.96
C ASN A 66 -0.06 21.34 -6.95
N ARG A 67 -0.38 21.56 -8.24
CA ARG A 67 -0.20 20.60 -9.34
C ARG A 67 1.18 19.93 -9.38
N LEU A 68 2.26 20.68 -9.17
CA LEU A 68 3.63 20.14 -9.21
C LEU A 68 3.95 19.34 -7.94
N THR A 69 3.44 19.75 -6.78
CA THR A 69 3.64 19.01 -5.51
C THR A 69 2.87 17.69 -5.49
N LEU A 70 1.66 17.63 -6.05
CA LEU A 70 0.89 16.39 -6.23
C LEU A 70 1.64 15.36 -7.09
N TRP A 71 2.26 15.82 -8.18
CA TRP A 71 3.13 15.00 -9.03
C TRP A 71 4.39 14.53 -8.26
N ASN A 72 5.16 15.47 -7.70
CA ASN A 72 6.44 15.17 -7.06
C ASN A 72 6.31 14.24 -5.84
N LYS A 73 5.16 14.23 -5.15
CA LYS A 73 4.87 13.28 -4.05
C LYS A 73 4.33 11.92 -4.52
N ASN A 74 4.09 11.74 -5.83
CA ASN A 74 3.42 10.58 -6.43
C ASN A 74 2.04 10.30 -5.82
N LEU A 75 1.25 11.36 -5.63
CA LEU A 75 -0.15 11.27 -5.17
C LEU A 75 -1.12 11.08 -6.35
N VAL A 76 -0.82 11.78 -7.46
CA VAL A 76 -1.54 11.74 -8.75
C VAL A 76 -0.55 11.40 -9.85
N GLY A 77 -0.95 10.50 -10.77
CA GLY A 77 -0.19 10.08 -11.93
C GLY A 77 -0.09 11.13 -13.04
N TYR A 78 0.79 10.85 -14.01
CA TYR A 78 1.21 11.82 -15.02
C TYR A 78 0.05 12.31 -15.89
N ASP A 79 -0.81 11.41 -16.37
CA ASP A 79 -1.91 11.78 -17.27
C ASP A 79 -2.95 12.68 -16.61
N CYS A 80 -3.23 12.45 -15.32
CA CYS A 80 -4.13 13.31 -14.54
C CYS A 80 -3.49 14.63 -14.11
N ILE A 81 -2.17 14.71 -13.97
CA ILE A 81 -1.50 15.95 -13.55
C ILE A 81 -1.03 16.83 -14.71
N ARG A 82 -0.97 16.29 -15.93
CA ARG A 82 -0.72 17.02 -17.17
C ARG A 82 -1.76 18.13 -17.37
N GLN A 83 -1.31 19.29 -17.87
CA GLN A 83 -2.15 20.49 -18.07
C GLN A 83 -3.40 20.24 -18.91
N GLY A 84 -3.38 19.25 -19.81
CA GLY A 84 -4.57 18.85 -20.59
C GLY A 84 -5.73 18.26 -19.77
N ALA A 85 -5.48 17.68 -18.59
CA ALA A 85 -6.49 17.08 -17.72
C ALA A 85 -6.74 17.92 -16.44
N TYR A 86 -5.67 18.40 -15.79
CA TYR A 86 -5.77 19.31 -14.63
C TYR A 86 -6.30 20.70 -15.03
N GLY A 87 -5.96 21.17 -16.25
CA GLY A 87 -6.23 22.52 -16.73
C GLY A 87 -5.39 23.59 -16.01
N GLU A 88 -5.97 24.78 -15.88
CA GLU A 88 -5.38 25.89 -15.14
C GLU A 88 -5.68 25.83 -13.64
N SER A 89 -4.74 26.36 -12.86
CA SER A 89 -4.81 26.41 -11.39
C SER A 89 -5.92 27.34 -10.88
N CYS A 90 -6.35 27.10 -9.65
CA CYS A 90 -7.29 27.93 -8.90
C CYS A 90 -6.55 29.15 -8.33
N TYR A 91 -7.03 30.37 -8.58
CA TYR A 91 -6.35 31.59 -8.10
C TYR A 91 -7.28 32.69 -7.56
N LEU A 92 -8.59 32.57 -7.73
CA LEU A 92 -9.58 33.40 -7.04
C LEU A 92 -10.30 32.68 -5.87
N GLY A 93 -9.91 31.43 -5.59
CA GLY A 93 -10.39 30.66 -4.43
C GLY A 93 -10.58 29.17 -4.71
N GLY A 94 -10.72 28.42 -3.61
CA GLY A 94 -11.02 26.99 -3.58
C GLY A 94 -9.98 26.09 -4.26
N TYR A 95 -10.38 24.86 -4.57
CA TYR A 95 -9.48 23.81 -5.05
C TYR A 95 -10.16 22.86 -6.04
N LYS A 96 -9.36 22.12 -6.81
CA LYS A 96 -9.86 21.04 -7.67
C LYS A 96 -9.99 19.73 -6.89
N ARG A 97 -10.92 18.87 -7.30
CA ARG A 97 -11.15 17.52 -6.77
C ARG A 97 -10.96 16.49 -7.88
N LEU A 98 -10.13 15.47 -7.67
CA LEU A 98 -9.93 14.36 -8.60
C LEU A 98 -10.91 13.24 -8.23
N TRP A 99 -11.97 13.12 -9.02
CA TRP A 99 -12.93 12.03 -8.89
C TRP A 99 -12.60 10.94 -9.90
N CYS A 100 -12.52 9.71 -9.41
CA CYS A 100 -12.29 8.53 -10.23
C CYS A 100 -13.55 7.69 -10.31
N LYS A 101 -13.95 7.27 -11.51
CA LYS A 101 -15.03 6.31 -11.67
C LYS A 101 -14.56 4.97 -11.12
N VAL A 102 -15.29 4.45 -10.13
CA VAL A 102 -15.17 3.06 -9.71
C VAL A 102 -15.57 2.22 -10.92
N LYS A 103 -14.72 1.27 -11.35
CA LYS A 103 -15.13 0.31 -12.38
C LYS A 103 -16.34 -0.44 -11.84
N ASP A 104 -17.47 -0.31 -12.52
CA ASP A 104 -18.70 -0.97 -12.11
C ASP A 104 -18.44 -2.49 -12.02
N PRO A 105 -18.82 -3.16 -10.91
CA PRO A 105 -18.73 -4.62 -10.83
C PRO A 105 -19.79 -5.19 -11.77
N ASN A 106 -19.38 -5.41 -13.03
CA ASN A 106 -20.26 -5.83 -14.12
C ASN A 106 -21.03 -7.11 -13.71
N PRO A 107 -22.37 -7.17 -13.85
CA PRO A 107 -23.16 -8.37 -13.59
C PRO A 107 -22.74 -9.61 -14.39
N GLU A 108 -21.94 -9.46 -15.44
CA GLU A 108 -21.22 -10.56 -16.14
C GLU A 108 -20.04 -11.11 -15.32
N ALA A 109 -20.21 -11.23 -13.99
CA ALA A 109 -19.30 -11.92 -13.10
C ALA A 109 -19.42 -13.45 -13.28
N SER A 110 -19.08 -13.95 -14.46
CA SER A 110 -19.05 -15.38 -14.78
C SER A 110 -17.78 -15.76 -15.53
N ASN A 111 -16.84 -16.35 -14.78
CA ASN A 111 -15.70 -17.16 -15.21
C ASN A 111 -14.37 -16.48 -15.62
N ASP A 112 -14.19 -15.17 -15.45
CA ASP A 112 -12.84 -14.57 -15.46
C ASP A 112 -12.32 -14.32 -14.04
N SER A 113 -11.78 -15.39 -13.44
CA SER A 113 -10.80 -15.27 -12.35
C SER A 113 -9.48 -14.76 -12.93
N GLU A 114 -9.39 -13.45 -13.18
CA GLU A 114 -8.22 -12.80 -13.80
C GLU A 114 -6.94 -13.18 -13.04
N PRO A 115 -5.94 -13.80 -13.71
CA PRO A 115 -4.93 -14.58 -13.00
C PRO A 115 -3.93 -13.72 -12.25
N LEU A 116 -3.75 -14.04 -10.97
CA LEU A 116 -2.49 -13.80 -10.26
C LEU A 116 -1.33 -14.47 -11.02
N THR A 117 -0.10 -13.97 -10.88
CA THR A 117 1.08 -14.52 -11.57
C THR A 117 1.39 -15.98 -11.23
N GLY A 118 0.76 -16.52 -10.19
CA GLY A 118 0.73 -17.94 -9.85
C GLY A 118 -0.25 -18.20 -8.72
N LYS A 119 -0.14 -19.39 -8.12
CA LYS A 119 -0.69 -19.67 -6.79
C LYS A 119 0.39 -19.42 -5.74
N PRO A 120 0.06 -18.93 -4.52
CA PRO A 120 0.98 -18.94 -3.39
C PRO A 120 1.61 -20.33 -3.18
N LYS A 121 2.82 -20.36 -2.60
CA LYS A 121 3.56 -21.59 -2.34
C LYS A 121 4.20 -21.57 -0.96
N ALA A 122 4.06 -22.64 -0.19
CA ALA A 122 4.82 -22.84 1.04
C ALA A 122 5.97 -23.82 0.78
N TYR A 123 7.16 -23.53 1.33
CA TYR A 123 8.43 -24.22 1.05
C TYR A 123 9.04 -24.76 2.33
N THR A 124 9.77 -25.89 2.25
CA THR A 124 10.53 -26.40 3.41
C THR A 124 11.83 -25.65 3.68
N GLY A 125 12.48 -25.12 2.64
CA GLY A 125 13.68 -24.30 2.75
C GLY A 125 13.37 -22.83 3.07
N TRP A 126 14.42 -22.11 3.49
CA TRP A 126 14.47 -20.66 3.40
C TRP A 126 14.71 -20.25 1.93
N ALA A 127 14.53 -18.96 1.61
CA ALA A 127 14.72 -18.38 0.27
C ALA A 127 14.01 -19.13 -0.88
N PHE A 128 12.84 -19.71 -0.61
CA PHE A 128 12.00 -20.41 -1.60
C PHE A 128 12.65 -21.68 -2.20
N ASP A 129 13.51 -22.34 -1.41
CA ASP A 129 14.19 -23.60 -1.73
C ASP A 129 13.49 -24.82 -1.10
N GLY A 130 13.89 -26.02 -1.52
CA GLY A 130 13.42 -27.29 -0.98
C GLY A 130 12.11 -27.78 -1.61
N SER A 131 11.36 -28.60 -0.85
CA SER A 131 10.07 -29.15 -1.30
C SER A 131 8.96 -28.12 -1.08
N ASP A 132 8.16 -27.86 -2.11
CA ASP A 132 7.07 -26.88 -2.07
C ASP A 132 5.67 -27.52 -2.12
N GLN A 133 4.69 -26.73 -1.71
CA GLN A 133 3.27 -26.98 -1.95
C GLN A 133 2.61 -25.69 -2.47
N ALA A 134 1.99 -25.77 -3.65
CA ALA A 134 1.11 -24.72 -4.15
C ALA A 134 -0.23 -24.70 -3.39
N LEU A 135 -0.75 -23.50 -3.14
CA LEU A 135 -1.89 -23.23 -2.26
C LEU A 135 -2.96 -22.47 -3.05
N ASP A 136 -4.15 -23.05 -3.23
CA ASP A 136 -5.26 -22.36 -3.91
C ASP A 136 -5.90 -21.30 -3.00
N LEU A 137 -6.41 -20.24 -3.62
CA LEU A 137 -6.92 -19.02 -2.97
C LEU A 137 -8.44 -19.08 -2.72
N ASP A 138 -8.90 -20.19 -2.15
CA ASP A 138 -10.32 -20.54 -1.96
C ASP A 138 -10.82 -20.36 -0.52
N ASP A 139 -10.00 -19.74 0.35
CA ASP A 139 -10.15 -19.63 1.81
C ASP A 139 -10.34 -20.97 2.56
N GLN A 140 -10.10 -22.11 1.89
CA GLN A 140 -10.27 -23.41 2.51
C GLN A 140 -9.06 -23.73 3.39
N CYS A 141 -9.33 -24.28 4.57
CA CYS A 141 -8.27 -24.73 5.46
C CYS A 141 -7.56 -25.95 4.88
N LYS A 142 -6.25 -25.83 4.66
CA LYS A 142 -5.42 -26.90 4.10
C LYS A 142 -4.38 -27.32 5.13
N SER A 143 -4.60 -28.49 5.73
CA SER A 143 -3.59 -29.16 6.55
C SER A 143 -2.34 -29.44 5.70
N LEU A 144 -1.17 -29.11 6.22
CA LEU A 144 0.08 -29.30 5.49
C LEU A 144 0.48 -30.78 5.45
N PRO A 145 1.10 -31.26 4.36
CA PRO A 145 1.66 -32.61 4.28
C PRO A 145 2.81 -32.77 5.27
N SER A 146 3.12 -34.01 5.66
CA SER A 146 4.08 -34.32 6.73
C SER A 146 5.51 -33.82 6.52
N PHE A 147 5.91 -33.49 5.29
CA PHE A 147 7.23 -32.92 4.99
C PHE A 147 7.32 -31.40 5.24
N LEU A 148 6.17 -30.71 5.29
CA LEU A 148 6.03 -29.24 5.34
C LEU A 148 5.32 -28.79 6.63
N SER A 149 4.45 -29.63 7.18
CA SER A 149 3.87 -29.47 8.52
C SER A 149 4.99 -29.48 9.57
N ARG A 150 5.03 -28.45 10.40
CA ARG A 150 6.12 -28.13 11.35
C ARG A 150 7.48 -27.94 10.69
N ASN A 151 7.50 -27.57 9.42
CA ASN A 151 8.72 -27.44 8.63
C ASN A 151 8.57 -26.41 7.49
N VAL A 152 7.87 -25.29 7.70
CA VAL A 152 7.72 -24.25 6.66
C VAL A 152 8.86 -23.24 6.79
N GLY A 153 9.83 -23.26 5.89
CA GLY A 153 10.97 -22.34 5.90
C GLY A 153 10.72 -21.01 5.21
N SER A 154 9.85 -20.97 4.20
CA SER A 154 9.46 -19.75 3.48
C SER A 154 8.09 -19.89 2.81
N ILE A 155 7.47 -18.77 2.44
CA ILE A 155 6.18 -18.72 1.74
C ILE A 155 6.20 -17.65 0.65
N ASP A 156 5.94 -18.04 -0.59
CA ASP A 156 5.68 -17.14 -1.72
C ASP A 156 4.20 -16.77 -1.81
N ILE A 157 3.90 -15.49 -2.02
CA ILE A 157 2.56 -14.94 -2.21
C ILE A 157 2.59 -14.02 -3.44
N PRO A 158 2.13 -14.51 -4.62
CA PRO A 158 2.26 -13.78 -5.88
C PRO A 158 1.44 -12.48 -5.91
N CYS A 159 2.00 -11.48 -6.58
CA CYS A 159 1.42 -10.15 -6.71
C CYS A 159 0.21 -10.10 -7.64
N SER A 160 -0.81 -9.32 -7.27
CA SER A 160 -1.89 -8.91 -8.19
C SER A 160 -1.34 -8.10 -9.35
N LEU A 161 -1.65 -8.51 -10.59
CA LEU A 161 -1.08 -7.90 -11.79
C LEU A 161 -1.52 -6.44 -12.00
N HIS A 162 -2.77 -6.07 -11.69
CA HIS A 162 -3.30 -4.73 -11.98
C HIS A 162 -4.27 -4.16 -10.92
N ASN A 163 -4.50 -2.83 -11.04
CA ASN A 163 -5.52 -2.01 -10.36
C ASN A 163 -5.52 -1.94 -8.81
N ARG A 164 -4.75 -2.77 -8.08
CA ARG A 164 -4.66 -2.77 -6.59
C ARG A 164 -6.00 -2.88 -5.86
N THR A 165 -7.08 -3.33 -6.49
CA THR A 165 -8.36 -3.52 -5.81
C THR A 165 -8.29 -4.69 -4.84
N HIS A 166 -7.50 -5.72 -5.16
CA HIS A 166 -7.35 -6.94 -4.36
C HIS A 166 -5.88 -7.39 -4.25
N SER A 167 -5.58 -8.21 -3.24
CA SER A 167 -4.31 -8.93 -3.07
C SER A 167 -4.55 -10.36 -2.58
N ALA A 168 -3.64 -11.26 -2.94
CA ALA A 168 -3.52 -12.56 -2.29
C ALA A 168 -3.03 -12.40 -0.85
N ILE A 169 -3.65 -13.10 0.09
CA ILE A 169 -3.19 -13.24 1.48
C ILE A 169 -3.14 -14.70 1.88
N CYS A 170 -2.22 -15.06 2.76
CA CYS A 170 -2.15 -16.38 3.39
C CYS A 170 -1.95 -16.27 4.91
N SER A 171 -2.82 -16.96 5.66
CA SER A 171 -2.72 -17.11 7.11
C SER A 171 -2.13 -18.48 7.47
N LEU A 172 -1.12 -18.47 8.34
CA LEU A 172 -0.48 -19.67 8.88
C LEU A 172 -1.11 -20.05 10.22
N TYR A 173 -1.41 -21.34 10.45
CA TYR A 173 -2.10 -21.83 11.65
C TYR A 173 -1.32 -22.94 12.35
N SER A 174 -1.43 -23.01 13.68
CA SER A 174 -0.62 -23.91 14.53
C SER A 174 -1.21 -25.31 14.77
N ASP A 175 -2.50 -25.46 14.49
CA ASP A 175 -3.26 -26.70 14.41
C ASP A 175 -3.54 -27.09 12.95
N SER A 176 -4.14 -28.26 12.70
CA SER A 176 -4.44 -28.75 11.34
C SER A 176 -5.79 -28.31 10.78
N LYS A 177 -6.62 -27.60 11.56
CA LYS A 177 -8.00 -27.20 11.24
C LYS A 177 -8.18 -25.68 11.12
N CYS A 178 -7.08 -24.93 11.10
CA CYS A 178 -7.04 -23.47 11.01
C CYS A 178 -7.86 -22.76 12.10
N ALA A 179 -7.79 -23.26 13.35
CA ALA A 179 -8.45 -22.67 14.51
C ALA A 179 -7.57 -21.62 15.23
N THR A 180 -6.25 -21.83 15.22
CA THR A 180 -5.29 -21.02 15.99
C THR A 180 -4.27 -20.37 15.05
N GLU A 181 -4.60 -19.17 14.56
CA GLU A 181 -3.74 -18.36 13.67
C GLU A 181 -2.41 -18.04 14.38
N ILE A 182 -1.30 -18.17 13.65
CA ILE A 182 0.04 -17.75 14.08
C ILE A 182 0.29 -16.34 13.57
N ILE A 183 0.11 -16.13 12.27
CA ILE A 183 0.45 -14.90 11.56
C ILE A 183 -0.19 -14.88 10.16
N THR A 184 -0.44 -13.69 9.61
CA THR A 184 -0.92 -13.50 8.23
C THR A 184 0.07 -12.69 7.41
N TYR A 185 0.26 -13.12 6.16
CA TYR A 185 1.13 -12.47 5.18
C TYR A 185 0.35 -12.07 3.93
N ASP A 186 0.66 -10.90 3.38
CA ASP A 186 0.14 -10.36 2.11
C ASP A 186 1.25 -10.18 1.04
N ARG A 187 2.38 -10.87 1.25
CA ARG A 187 3.63 -10.78 0.49
C ARG A 187 4.55 -11.96 0.81
N SER A 188 5.43 -12.32 -0.12
CA SER A 188 6.38 -13.42 0.03
C SER A 188 7.39 -13.17 1.17
N HIS A 189 7.60 -14.18 2.03
CA HIS A 189 8.52 -14.16 3.18
C HIS A 189 9.57 -15.26 3.06
N TYR A 190 10.84 -14.86 3.06
CA TYR A 190 11.97 -15.73 2.69
C TYR A 190 12.54 -16.55 3.86
N SER A 191 12.21 -16.25 5.12
CA SER A 191 12.68 -17.00 6.29
C SER A 191 11.66 -16.97 7.41
N LEU A 192 11.11 -18.13 7.75
CA LEU A 192 10.18 -18.36 8.86
C LEU A 192 10.83 -19.13 10.03
N PHE A 193 12.12 -19.48 9.90
CA PHE A 193 12.97 -20.01 10.96
C PHE A 193 13.95 -18.94 11.47
N ALA A 194 14.23 -18.95 12.77
CA ALA A 194 15.18 -18.03 13.40
C ALA A 194 16.63 -18.47 13.19
N ASN A 195 17.50 -17.55 12.76
CA ASN A 195 18.90 -17.84 12.51
C ASN A 195 19.84 -16.78 13.13
N LYS A 196 19.83 -16.68 14.47
CA LYS A 196 20.97 -16.21 15.32
C LYS A 196 20.66 -16.25 16.83
N GLN A 197 21.67 -16.62 17.62
CA GLN A 197 21.96 -16.11 18.97
C GLN A 197 20.86 -16.15 20.05
N GLY A 198 20.15 -17.27 20.16
CA GLY A 198 19.69 -17.79 21.47
C GLY A 198 18.30 -17.39 21.98
N GLU A 199 17.70 -16.29 21.51
CA GLU A 199 16.34 -15.91 21.93
C GLU A 199 15.23 -16.51 21.06
N ARG A 200 14.19 -17.05 21.71
CA ARG A 200 13.20 -17.97 21.11
C ARG A 200 11.98 -17.28 20.47
N TYR A 201 12.18 -16.21 19.69
CA TYR A 201 11.07 -15.45 19.10
C TYR A 201 10.70 -15.84 17.66
N GLY A 202 11.67 -16.21 16.82
CA GLY A 202 11.48 -16.29 15.35
C GLY A 202 11.26 -17.67 14.73
N ASP A 203 10.78 -18.68 15.47
CA ASP A 203 10.45 -19.99 14.90
C ASP A 203 8.94 -20.10 14.62
N ILE A 204 8.53 -19.53 13.49
CA ILE A 204 7.18 -19.64 12.94
C ILE A 204 7.04 -20.98 12.20
N GLY A 205 8.08 -21.39 11.47
CA GLY A 205 8.09 -22.57 10.61
C GLY A 205 7.79 -23.89 11.31
N SER A 206 8.33 -24.13 12.52
CA SER A 206 8.04 -25.36 13.27
C SER A 206 6.63 -25.40 13.88
N ARG A 207 5.95 -24.25 13.92
CA ARG A 207 4.62 -24.13 14.52
C ARG A 207 3.51 -24.40 13.52
N VAL A 208 3.69 -24.10 12.23
CA VAL A 208 2.65 -24.22 11.19
C VAL A 208 2.22 -25.68 10.99
N ALA A 209 0.91 -25.95 10.99
CA ALA A 209 0.32 -27.25 10.67
C ALA A 209 -0.82 -27.16 9.63
N SER A 210 -1.37 -25.97 9.39
CA SER A 210 -2.28 -25.69 8.26
C SER A 210 -2.16 -24.25 7.76
N ILE A 211 -2.63 -24.01 6.54
CA ILE A 211 -2.64 -22.68 5.89
C ILE A 211 -4.04 -22.45 5.29
N LYS A 212 -4.48 -21.19 5.27
CA LYS A 212 -5.53 -20.69 4.35
C LYS A 212 -4.91 -19.64 3.44
N CYS A 213 -5.28 -19.63 2.17
CA CYS A 213 -5.00 -18.51 1.27
C CYS A 213 -6.30 -18.05 0.63
N GLN A 214 -6.44 -16.74 0.40
CA GLN A 214 -7.61 -16.13 -0.24
C GLN A 214 -7.23 -14.83 -0.95
N VAL A 215 -8.09 -14.36 -1.86
CA VAL A 215 -8.00 -13.02 -2.44
C VAL A 215 -8.94 -12.09 -1.67
N ARG A 216 -8.45 -10.97 -1.13
CA ARG A 216 -9.27 -9.94 -0.46
C ARG A 216 -9.10 -8.57 -1.08
N ALA A 217 -10.13 -7.74 -0.94
CA ALA A 217 -10.07 -6.33 -1.31
C ALA A 217 -9.08 -5.57 -0.39
N ASN A 218 -8.29 -4.67 -0.98
CA ASN A 218 -7.20 -3.98 -0.27
C ASN A 218 -7.67 -2.92 0.74
N THR A 219 -8.98 -2.62 0.77
CA THR A 219 -9.67 -1.91 1.86
C THR A 219 -9.74 -2.71 3.15
N ASP A 220 -9.94 -4.03 3.03
CA ASP A 220 -10.35 -4.90 4.14
C ASP A 220 -9.14 -5.54 4.86
N LEU A 221 -7.95 -5.33 4.27
CA LEU A 221 -6.68 -5.89 4.71
C LEU A 221 -6.07 -5.26 5.96
N TRP A 222 -6.65 -4.17 6.47
CA TRP A 222 -6.07 -3.34 7.53
C TRP A 222 -6.66 -3.56 8.92
N THR A 223 -7.74 -4.36 9.04
CA THR A 223 -8.62 -4.34 10.23
C THR A 223 -8.80 -5.68 10.95
N SER A 224 -8.27 -6.80 10.43
CA SER A 224 -8.77 -8.14 10.81
C SER A 224 -7.72 -9.22 11.16
N HIS A 225 -6.41 -9.00 10.98
CA HIS A 225 -5.40 -10.06 11.11
C HIS A 225 -4.12 -9.65 11.86
N VAL A 226 -3.45 -10.64 12.47
CA VAL A 226 -2.12 -10.47 13.07
C VAL A 226 -1.07 -10.46 11.96
N ARG A 227 -0.79 -9.25 11.47
CA ARG A 227 0.23 -8.99 10.44
C ARG A 227 1.63 -9.05 11.04
N SER A 228 2.57 -9.66 10.30
CA SER A 228 3.97 -9.29 10.48
C SER A 228 4.24 -7.98 9.74
N VAL A 229 4.65 -6.95 10.48
CA VAL A 229 5.31 -5.76 9.91
C VAL A 229 6.80 -5.73 10.25
N ASP A 230 7.21 -6.54 11.23
CA ASP A 230 8.54 -6.54 11.82
C ASP A 230 9.45 -7.66 11.24
N HIS A 231 8.89 -8.80 10.82
CA HIS A 231 9.69 -9.82 10.12
C HIS A 231 9.83 -9.50 8.62
N PRO A 232 11.01 -9.68 8.02
CA PRO A 232 11.26 -9.26 6.64
C PRO A 232 10.74 -10.21 5.55
N SER A 233 9.86 -9.69 4.71
CA SER A 233 9.90 -9.90 3.25
C SER A 233 11.07 -9.08 2.66
N ASN A 234 11.84 -9.48 1.63
CA ASN A 234 11.79 -10.61 0.68
C ASN A 234 13.19 -10.71 -0.01
N GLU A 235 13.50 -11.74 -0.83
CA GLU A 235 14.71 -11.69 -1.71
C GLU A 235 14.65 -12.33 -3.12
N SER A 236 13.76 -13.23 -3.52
CA SER A 236 12.34 -12.93 -3.76
C SER A 236 11.74 -13.92 -4.76
N VAL A 237 10.41 -14.07 -4.73
CA VAL A 237 9.61 -14.39 -5.91
C VAL A 237 8.56 -13.28 -6.04
N GLY A 238 8.43 -12.68 -7.23
CA GLY A 238 7.52 -11.56 -7.49
C GLY A 238 7.94 -10.20 -6.90
N GLN A 239 8.33 -9.25 -7.76
CA GLN A 239 8.33 -7.82 -7.40
C GLN A 239 6.96 -7.22 -7.74
N CYS A 240 6.22 -6.72 -6.74
CA CYS A 240 4.87 -6.20 -6.97
C CYS A 240 4.90 -4.82 -7.66
N PRO A 241 4.15 -4.62 -8.77
CA PRO A 241 4.19 -3.37 -9.52
C PRO A 241 3.90 -2.11 -8.67
N ASN A 242 4.86 -1.19 -8.66
CA ASN A 242 4.81 0.09 -7.95
C ASN A 242 4.77 -0.02 -6.40
N GLU A 243 5.16 -1.15 -5.79
CA GLU A 243 5.33 -1.18 -4.33
C GLU A 243 6.46 -0.23 -3.88
N LYS A 244 6.13 0.72 -2.98
CA LYS A 244 7.14 1.51 -2.27
C LYS A 244 7.95 0.62 -1.32
N CYS A 245 7.28 -0.08 -0.37
CA CYS A 245 7.73 -1.30 0.34
C CYS A 245 8.85 -2.07 -0.45
N SER A 246 8.56 -3.04 -1.32
CA SER A 246 9.48 -3.80 -2.23
C SER A 246 11.01 -3.90 -2.01
N SER A 247 11.84 -2.85 -2.04
CA SER A 247 13.25 -2.95 -2.51
C SER A 247 14.44 -2.58 -1.59
N PHE A 248 14.35 -1.85 -0.47
CA PHE A 248 15.59 -1.51 0.27
C PHE A 248 16.24 -2.61 1.15
N CYS A 249 15.53 -3.68 1.58
CA CYS A 249 15.47 -3.77 3.05
C CYS A 249 15.06 -5.14 3.76
N THR A 250 15.86 -5.71 4.70
CA THR A 250 15.57 -6.99 5.47
C THR A 250 16.09 -7.10 6.98
N GLY A 251 15.26 -7.36 8.01
CA GLY A 251 15.57 -7.94 9.38
C GLY A 251 15.42 -7.11 10.70
N GLU A 252 14.67 -7.58 11.71
CA GLU A 252 14.21 -6.91 12.99
C GLU A 252 15.27 -6.42 14.07
N PRO A 253 15.04 -6.14 15.39
CA PRO A 253 15.58 -4.90 15.98
C PRO A 253 16.75 -5.05 16.98
N GLN A 254 17.13 -6.26 17.42
CA GLN A 254 18.11 -6.48 18.51
C GLN A 254 19.57 -6.13 18.17
N SER A 255 19.84 -5.57 16.99
CA SER A 255 21.09 -4.86 16.69
C SER A 255 20.85 -3.55 15.94
N GLY A 256 19.72 -2.87 16.19
CA GLY A 256 19.53 -1.46 15.82
C GLY A 256 18.16 -0.97 15.33
N GLY A 257 17.23 -1.85 14.94
CA GLY A 257 15.86 -1.47 14.52
C GLY A 257 15.50 -1.85 13.07
N LEU A 258 14.56 -1.14 12.46
CA LEU A 258 14.09 -1.31 11.07
C LEU A 258 13.92 0.04 10.33
N TYR A 259 14.20 0.17 9.02
CA TYR A 259 14.05 1.47 8.31
C TYR A 259 13.48 1.45 6.85
N CYS A 260 12.15 1.63 6.64
CA CYS A 260 11.49 1.74 5.28
C CYS A 260 11.97 3.02 4.57
N SER A 261 13.13 2.87 3.92
CA SER A 261 13.95 3.87 3.24
C SER A 261 13.44 4.13 1.82
N ASP A 262 14.15 4.88 0.98
CA ASP A 262 13.55 5.60 -0.16
C ASP A 262 12.88 4.71 -1.25
N TYR A 263 13.17 3.40 -1.25
CA TYR A 263 12.52 2.28 -1.99
C TYR A 263 12.35 0.98 -1.14
N ALA A 264 12.59 1.07 0.18
CA ALA A 264 11.68 0.71 1.26
C ALA A 264 11.49 -0.65 2.08
N THR A 265 11.82 -1.93 1.75
CA THR A 265 11.13 -3.15 2.34
C THR A 265 10.94 -3.35 3.89
N CYS A 266 11.89 -3.95 4.65
CA CYS A 266 12.09 -3.86 6.13
C CYS A 266 13.46 -4.38 6.64
N LYS A 267 14.51 -3.52 6.77
CA LYS A 267 15.97 -3.76 7.06
C LYS A 267 16.43 -3.43 8.44
N ARG A 268 17.30 -4.29 8.95
CA ARG A 268 18.07 -4.04 10.17
C ARG A 268 18.80 -2.70 10.11
N ALA A 269 18.44 -1.83 11.05
CA ALA A 269 19.23 -0.65 11.42
C ALA A 269 20.36 -1.05 12.40
N LEU A 270 21.18 -0.09 12.83
CA LEU A 270 22.46 -0.27 13.54
C LEU A 270 22.41 0.00 15.06
N SER A 271 23.24 -0.71 15.83
CA SER A 271 23.26 -0.71 17.30
C SER A 271 23.90 0.55 17.88
N LEU A 272 23.68 0.81 19.18
CA LEU A 272 24.49 1.76 19.93
C LEU A 272 25.97 1.38 19.88
N GLY A 273 26.82 2.30 19.39
CA GLY A 273 28.26 2.10 19.22
C GLY A 273 28.69 1.59 17.83
N ASP A 274 27.77 1.10 16.99
CA ASP A 274 28.10 0.69 15.62
C ASP A 274 28.47 1.90 14.75
N ALA A 275 29.35 1.72 13.76
CA ALA A 275 29.75 2.78 12.84
C ALA A 275 28.66 3.07 11.79
N CYS A 276 28.44 4.34 11.45
CA CYS A 276 27.33 4.80 10.60
C CYS A 276 27.71 5.95 9.66
N THR A 277 26.84 6.26 8.69
CA THR A 277 26.98 7.41 7.79
C THR A 277 25.73 8.29 7.64
N LYS A 278 24.53 7.76 7.92
CA LYS A 278 23.26 8.49 7.82
C LYS A 278 22.37 8.27 9.03
N GLN A 279 21.56 9.28 9.34
CA GLN A 279 20.62 9.25 10.46
C GLN A 279 19.61 8.09 10.40
N GLN A 280 19.19 7.69 9.20
CA GLN A 280 18.23 6.60 8.99
C GLN A 280 18.80 5.22 9.35
N GLU A 281 20.13 5.05 9.26
CA GLU A 281 20.83 3.78 9.48
C GLU A 281 20.85 3.38 10.95
N CYS A 282 20.74 4.35 11.87
CA CYS A 282 20.80 4.16 13.31
C CYS A 282 19.42 3.91 13.98
N GLY A 283 18.33 3.84 13.19
CA GLY A 283 16.98 3.62 13.70
C GLY A 283 16.50 4.72 14.64
N VAL A 284 16.51 4.43 15.95
CA VAL A 284 16.16 5.40 17.02
C VAL A 284 17.34 6.23 17.52
N ASN A 285 18.58 5.86 17.15
CA ASN A 285 19.81 6.51 17.58
C ASN A 285 20.26 7.58 16.57
N VAL A 286 21.19 8.45 16.95
CA VAL A 286 21.73 9.50 16.06
C VAL A 286 23.07 9.09 15.46
N CYS A 287 23.27 9.37 14.17
CA CYS A 287 24.58 9.15 13.56
C CYS A 287 25.49 10.35 13.85
N GLN A 288 26.41 10.20 14.81
CA GLN A 288 27.31 11.27 15.26
C GLN A 288 28.76 10.77 15.34
N ASN A 289 29.69 11.59 14.85
CA ASN A 289 31.12 11.25 14.73
C ASN A 289 31.35 9.85 14.09
N ASN A 290 30.57 9.54 13.06
CA ASN A 290 30.53 8.25 12.34
C ASN A 290 30.14 7.04 13.21
N THR A 291 29.42 7.24 14.31
CA THR A 291 28.90 6.17 15.19
C THR A 291 27.43 6.41 15.56
N CYS A 292 26.65 5.34 15.72
CA CYS A 292 25.29 5.43 16.23
C CYS A 292 25.31 5.67 17.74
N GLN A 293 25.05 6.91 18.14
CA GLN A 293 25.07 7.36 19.52
C GLN A 293 23.66 7.59 20.05
N GLN A 294 23.49 7.51 21.37
CA GLN A 294 22.19 7.69 22.00
C GLN A 294 21.73 9.14 21.83
N ALA A 295 20.52 9.34 21.29
CA ALA A 295 20.01 10.68 20.98
C ALA A 295 19.87 11.54 22.26
N SER A 296 20.60 12.64 22.34
CA SER A 296 20.54 13.56 23.48
C SER A 296 19.21 14.33 23.50
N SER A 297 18.49 14.22 24.61
CA SER A 297 17.11 14.71 24.75
C SER A 297 17.02 16.21 25.06
N SER A 298 17.39 17.06 24.10
CA SER A 298 17.26 18.52 24.23
C SER A 298 16.78 19.26 22.97
N LEU A 299 15.49 19.60 22.97
CA LEU A 299 14.84 20.75 22.30
C LEU A 299 14.96 20.94 20.76
N GLY A 300 13.81 21.22 20.12
CA GLY A 300 13.78 22.00 18.86
C GLY A 300 13.27 21.30 17.60
N TRP A 301 11.98 20.91 17.55
CA TRP A 301 11.36 20.43 16.30
C TRP A 301 11.04 21.58 15.32
N TYR A 302 11.98 21.86 14.41
CA TYR A 302 11.73 22.35 13.05
C TYR A 302 12.49 21.40 12.11
N GLY A 303 12.04 21.09 10.89
CA GLY A 303 10.91 21.64 10.15
C GLY A 303 11.23 21.59 8.66
N TYR A 304 11.24 20.38 8.09
CA TYR A 304 11.63 20.17 6.68
C TYR A 304 10.54 20.66 5.71
N LYS A 305 11.00 21.21 4.57
CA LYS A 305 10.18 21.55 3.40
C LYS A 305 10.05 20.35 2.46
#